data_AF-A0A535ZRC0-F1
#
_entry.id   AF-A0A535ZRC0-F1
#
_cell.length_a   1.000
_cell.length_b   1.000
_cell.length_c   1.000
_cell.angle_alpha   90.00
_cell.angle_beta   90.00
_cell.angle_gamma   90.00
#
_symmetry.space_group_name_H-M   'P 1'
#
loop_
_entity.id
_entity.type
_entity.pdbx_description
1 polymer ?
#
loop_
_entity_poly.entity_id
_entity_poly.type
_entity_poly.pdbx_seq_one_letter_code
_entity_poly.pdbx_strand_id
1 'polypeptide(L)'
;MFAALGEEAEFCRWTSLLGGQATQAAPTRRGGWSGAALVYLQAQLLFDSPRKAEFRVTVDAARRDGALLALELGTVGWIREHGGPQAAYELAGMRPDILFASEAAASELAVPLEGIASVPVIRLESGGCSVHGRHLLSPTSKLDATALGATFCVALMGGEAPVEAAGRAVLVAAQ
;
A
#
# COMPACT_ATOMS: atom_id res chain seq x y z
N MET A 1 1.07 15.73 2.66
CA MET A 1 2.04 15.10 3.56
C MET A 1 1.67 13.63 3.72
N PHE A 2 2.63 12.72 3.62
CA PHE A 2 2.47 11.27 3.75
C PHE A 2 3.00 10.82 5.12
N ALA A 3 2.34 9.85 5.76
CA ALA A 3 2.84 9.18 6.95
C ALA A 3 3.12 7.71 6.62
N ALA A 4 4.35 7.25 6.88
CA ALA A 4 4.73 5.86 6.67
C ALA A 4 4.92 5.18 8.03
N LEU A 5 4.03 4.24 8.39
CA LEU A 5 4.06 3.59 9.69
C LEU A 5 4.94 2.33 9.66
N GLY A 6 5.77 2.15 10.68
CA GLY A 6 6.70 1.03 10.77
C GLY A 6 8.08 1.38 10.21
N GLU A 7 8.77 0.41 9.63
CA GLU A 7 10.15 0.54 9.12
C GLU A 7 10.19 0.96 7.63
N GLU A 8 9.30 1.87 7.24
CA GLU A 8 9.09 2.28 5.84
C GLU A 8 9.99 3.46 5.42
N ALA A 9 11.28 3.39 5.77
CA ALA A 9 12.24 4.43 5.45
C ALA A 9 12.45 4.59 3.94
N GLU A 10 12.41 3.48 3.20
CA GLU A 10 12.57 3.48 1.74
C GLU A 10 11.37 4.14 1.04
N PHE A 11 10.15 3.93 1.52
CA PHE A 11 8.96 4.65 1.04
C PHE A 11 9.12 6.16 1.24
N CYS A 12 9.63 6.58 2.41
CA CYS A 12 9.87 7.99 2.69
C CYS A 12 10.94 8.59 1.75
N ARG A 13 12.00 7.84 1.48
CA ARG A 13 13.07 8.22 0.55
C ARG A 13 12.52 8.42 -0.86
N TRP A 14 11.79 7.44 -1.40
CA TRP A 14 11.19 7.54 -2.73
C TRP A 14 10.21 8.69 -2.83
N THR A 15 9.34 8.87 -1.84
CA THR A 15 8.40 9.99 -1.78
C THR A 15 9.13 11.33 -1.86
N SER A 16 10.26 11.46 -1.16
CA SER A 16 11.09 12.68 -1.19
C SER A 16 11.76 12.91 -2.54
N LEU A 17 12.28 11.85 -3.18
CA LEU A 17 12.86 11.94 -4.54
C LEU A 17 11.84 12.40 -5.59
N LEU A 18 10.57 12.11 -5.36
CA LEU A 18 9.45 12.50 -6.23
C LEU A 18 8.88 13.89 -5.91
N GLY A 19 9.49 14.62 -4.97
CA GLY A 19 9.04 15.95 -4.54
C GLY A 19 7.89 15.94 -3.52
N GLY A 20 7.50 14.78 -3.01
CA GLY A 20 6.56 14.64 -1.91
C GLY A 20 7.20 14.84 -0.54
N GLN A 21 6.38 14.97 0.49
CA GLN A 21 6.83 15.02 1.89
C GLN A 21 6.29 13.82 2.65
N ALA A 22 7.19 12.91 3.04
CA ALA A 22 6.85 11.76 3.86
C ALA A 22 7.56 11.83 5.22
N THR A 23 6.90 11.37 6.26
CA THR A 23 7.49 11.23 7.58
C THR A 23 7.32 9.80 8.06
N GLN A 24 8.43 9.19 8.46
CA GLN A 24 8.38 7.90 9.14
C GLN A 24 7.79 8.11 10.52
N ALA A 25 6.82 7.26 10.83
CA ALA A 25 5.85 7.55 11.85
C ALA A 25 5.73 6.37 12.82
N ALA A 26 6.00 6.62 14.11
CA ALA A 26 5.73 5.65 15.16
C ALA A 26 4.22 5.57 15.42
N PRO A 27 3.66 4.36 15.64
CA PRO A 27 2.28 4.25 16.08
C PRO A 27 2.16 4.82 17.49
N THR A 28 1.00 5.41 17.80
CA THR A 28 0.73 5.99 19.12
C THR A 28 -0.61 5.50 19.66
N ARG A 29 -0.71 5.36 20.99
CA ARG A 29 -1.98 5.00 21.65
C ARG A 29 -3.04 6.10 21.61
N ARG A 30 -2.67 7.33 21.25
CA ARG A 30 -3.56 8.50 21.29
C ARG A 30 -4.10 8.91 19.91
N GLY A 31 -3.66 8.23 18.84
CA GLY A 31 -3.86 8.72 17.46
C GLY A 31 -2.87 9.86 17.19
N GLY A 32 -1.96 9.66 16.25
CA GLY A 32 -0.69 10.40 16.25
C GLY A 32 -0.31 11.17 15.00
N TRP A 33 -1.16 11.25 13.98
CA TRP A 33 -0.76 11.81 12.68
C TRP A 33 -1.85 12.71 12.09
N SER A 34 -2.06 13.85 12.74
CA SER A 34 -2.91 14.94 12.23
C SER A 34 -2.29 15.55 10.98
N GLY A 35 -3.08 15.70 9.92
CA GLY A 35 -2.65 16.37 8.68
C GLY A 35 -1.92 15.48 7.66
N ALA A 36 -1.80 14.17 7.93
CA ALA A 36 -1.43 13.23 6.89
C ALA A 36 -2.57 13.14 5.87
N ALA A 37 -2.26 13.29 4.58
CA ALA A 37 -3.21 13.09 3.50
C ALA A 37 -3.30 11.61 3.09
N LEU A 38 -2.24 10.84 3.36
CA LEU A 38 -2.16 9.41 3.12
C LEU A 38 -1.29 8.74 4.20
N VAL A 39 -1.74 7.58 4.66
CA VAL A 39 -1.00 6.68 5.56
C VAL A 39 -0.63 5.41 4.78
N TYR A 40 0.65 5.08 4.76
CA TYR A 40 1.19 3.87 4.13
C TYR A 40 1.78 2.93 5.19
N LEU A 41 1.52 1.62 5.06
CA LEU A 41 2.11 0.57 5.91
C LEU A 41 1.94 -0.83 5.31
N GLN A 42 2.73 -1.78 5.83
CA GLN A 42 2.52 -3.21 5.59
C GLN A 42 1.31 -3.72 6.39
N ALA A 43 0.49 -4.55 5.75
CA ALA A 43 -0.66 -5.20 6.36
C ALA A 43 -0.30 -5.95 7.65
N GLN A 44 0.82 -6.69 7.65
CA GLN A 44 1.32 -7.47 8.81
C GLN A 44 1.43 -6.65 10.11
N LEU A 45 1.67 -5.34 10.04
CA LEU A 45 1.77 -4.48 11.22
C LEU A 45 0.42 -4.35 11.96
N LEU A 46 -0.69 -4.53 11.26
CA LEU A 46 -2.04 -4.47 11.83
C LEU A 46 -2.50 -5.80 12.44
N PHE A 47 -1.79 -6.89 12.15
CA PHE A 47 -2.20 -8.25 12.48
C PHE A 47 -1.25 -8.94 13.47
N ASP A 48 0.06 -8.84 13.20
CA ASP A 48 1.10 -9.59 13.93
C ASP A 48 1.93 -8.74 14.87
N SER A 49 1.97 -7.42 14.67
CA SER A 49 2.80 -6.57 15.51
C SER A 49 2.42 -6.69 16.98
N PRO A 50 3.39 -6.75 17.91
CA PRO A 50 3.10 -6.61 19.34
C PRO A 50 2.43 -5.25 19.66
N ARG A 51 2.55 -4.27 18.76
CA ARG A 51 1.94 -2.95 18.84
C ARG A 51 0.73 -2.79 17.93
N LYS A 52 0.12 -3.87 17.42
CA LYS A 52 -0.99 -3.81 16.46
C LYS A 52 -2.15 -2.93 16.87
N ALA A 53 -2.51 -2.91 18.17
CA ALA A 53 -3.54 -2.03 18.69
C ALA A 53 -3.19 -0.53 18.48
N GLU A 54 -1.92 -0.17 18.64
CA GLU A 54 -1.43 1.20 18.45
C GLU A 54 -1.42 1.58 16.97
N PHE A 55 -1.06 0.65 16.07
CA PHE A 55 -1.17 0.87 14.62
C PHE A 55 -2.61 1.09 14.20
N ARG A 56 -3.55 0.24 14.65
CA ARG A 56 -4.97 0.38 14.34
C ARG A 56 -5.54 1.71 14.82
N VAL A 57 -5.30 2.08 16.08
CA VAL A 57 -5.73 3.38 16.63
C VAL A 57 -5.14 4.55 15.84
N THR A 58 -3.89 4.42 15.40
CA THR A 58 -3.23 5.45 14.59
C THR A 58 -3.86 5.61 13.22
N VAL A 59 -4.11 4.49 12.51
CA VAL A 59 -4.79 4.47 11.22
C VAL A 59 -6.21 5.03 11.37
N ASP A 60 -6.98 4.56 12.34
CA ASP A 60 -8.36 4.99 12.58
C ASP A 60 -8.46 6.49 12.90
N ALA A 61 -7.46 7.05 13.59
CA ALA A 61 -7.39 8.48 13.84
C ALA A 61 -7.10 9.28 12.56
N ALA A 62 -6.07 8.91 11.80
CA ALA A 62 -5.73 9.60 10.57
C ALA A 62 -6.88 9.54 9.54
N ARG A 63 -7.58 8.40 9.45
CA ARG A 63 -8.73 8.24 8.57
C ARG A 63 -9.92 9.09 8.97
N ARG A 64 -10.18 9.27 10.28
CA ARG A 64 -11.21 10.20 10.76
C ARG A 64 -10.90 11.65 10.36
N ASP A 65 -9.63 11.98 10.21
CA ASP A 65 -9.16 13.29 9.72
C ASP A 65 -9.10 13.38 8.18
N GLY A 66 -9.55 12.34 7.46
CA GLY A 66 -9.66 12.31 6.01
C GLY A 66 -8.44 11.73 5.27
N ALA A 67 -7.47 11.15 5.98
CA ALA A 67 -6.35 10.49 5.33
C ALA A 67 -6.77 9.24 4.56
N LEU A 68 -6.21 9.04 3.37
CA LEU A 68 -6.31 7.77 2.65
C LEU A 68 -5.41 6.70 3.30
N LEU A 69 -5.82 5.44 3.19
CA LEU A 69 -5.08 4.28 3.65
C LEU A 69 -4.53 3.48 2.47
N ALA A 70 -3.20 3.40 2.38
CA ALA A 70 -2.49 2.53 1.46
C ALA A 70 -1.85 1.36 2.22
N LEU A 71 -2.15 0.14 1.79
CA LEU A 71 -1.59 -1.08 2.39
C LEU A 71 -0.77 -1.88 1.37
N GLU A 72 0.33 -2.44 1.84
CA GLU A 72 1.01 -3.54 1.16
C GLU A 72 0.53 -4.86 1.77
N LEU A 73 -0.04 -5.76 0.95
CA LEU A 73 -0.70 -7.00 1.39
C LEU A 73 0.24 -7.94 2.14
N GLY A 74 1.53 -7.96 1.78
CA GLY A 74 2.51 -8.89 2.33
C GLY A 74 2.79 -10.07 1.41
N THR A 75 3.45 -11.10 1.95
CA THR A 75 3.98 -12.22 1.17
C THR A 75 3.01 -13.41 1.11
N VAL A 76 3.19 -14.28 0.13
CA VAL A 76 2.46 -15.57 0.04
C VAL A 76 2.61 -16.40 1.32
N GLY A 77 3.81 -16.41 1.92
CA GLY A 77 4.07 -17.13 3.18
C GLY A 77 3.20 -16.60 4.31
N TRP A 78 3.15 -15.27 4.47
CA TRP A 78 2.31 -14.61 5.47
C TRP A 78 0.81 -14.96 5.29
N ILE A 79 0.31 -14.92 4.05
CA ILE A 79 -1.09 -15.25 3.73
C ILE A 79 -1.40 -16.71 4.10
N ARG A 80 -0.48 -17.64 3.82
CA ARG A 80 -0.64 -19.07 4.17
C ARG A 80 -0.69 -19.30 5.67
N GLU A 81 0.19 -18.61 6.41
CA GLU A 81 0.26 -18.72 7.87
C GLU A 81 -1.00 -18.14 8.54
N HIS A 82 -1.53 -17.03 8.02
CA HIS A 82 -2.74 -16.39 8.53
C HIS A 82 -4.05 -17.05 8.07
N GLY A 83 -3.99 -17.77 6.94
CA GLY A 83 -5.15 -18.24 6.21
C GLY A 83 -5.74 -17.15 5.32
N GLY A 84 -5.77 -17.40 4.00
CA GLY A 84 -6.26 -16.46 2.98
C GLY A 84 -7.64 -15.84 3.29
N PRO A 85 -8.68 -16.63 3.61
CA PRO A 85 -9.99 -16.09 3.96
C PRO A 85 -10.00 -15.19 5.22
N GLN A 86 -9.19 -15.52 6.22
CA GLN A 86 -9.09 -14.71 7.44
C GLN A 86 -8.38 -13.39 7.14
N ALA A 87 -7.24 -13.44 6.45
CA ALA A 87 -6.52 -12.25 6.02
C ALA A 87 -7.41 -11.33 5.16
N ALA A 88 -8.15 -11.91 4.20
CA ALA A 88 -9.10 -11.19 3.37
C ALA A 88 -10.20 -10.50 4.20
N TYR A 89 -10.81 -11.21 5.14
CA TYR A 89 -11.86 -10.66 6.00
C TYR A 89 -11.34 -9.50 6.85
N GLU A 90 -10.17 -9.65 7.45
CA GLU A 90 -9.59 -8.61 8.29
C GLU A 90 -9.17 -7.38 7.48
N LEU A 91 -8.61 -7.57 6.28
CA LEU A 91 -8.28 -6.48 5.35
C LEU A 91 -9.55 -5.76 4.86
N ALA A 92 -10.61 -6.50 4.53
CA ALA A 92 -11.89 -5.91 4.13
C ALA A 92 -12.50 -5.08 5.28
N GLY A 93 -12.31 -5.50 6.53
CA GLY A 93 -12.66 -4.73 7.72
C GLY A 93 -11.88 -3.41 7.83
N MET A 94 -10.62 -3.39 7.37
CA MET A 94 -9.81 -2.18 7.32
C MET A 94 -10.20 -1.25 6.16
N ARG A 95 -10.88 -1.71 5.10
CA ARG A 95 -11.29 -0.91 3.93
C ARG A 95 -10.17 0.00 3.39
N PRO A 96 -9.00 -0.55 3.00
CA PRO A 96 -7.94 0.25 2.40
C PRO A 96 -8.43 0.98 1.15
N ASP A 97 -7.94 2.20 0.95
CA ASP A 97 -8.20 2.96 -0.27
C ASP A 97 -7.35 2.41 -1.42
N ILE A 98 -6.09 2.05 -1.11
CA ILE A 98 -5.13 1.46 -2.04
C ILE A 98 -4.58 0.17 -1.43
N LEU A 99 -4.56 -0.91 -2.22
CA LEU A 99 -3.97 -2.19 -1.80
C LEU A 99 -2.96 -2.66 -2.85
N PHE A 100 -1.69 -2.69 -2.47
CA PHE A 100 -0.61 -3.24 -3.26
C PHE A 100 -0.46 -4.73 -2.97
N ALA A 101 -0.27 -5.53 -4.03
CA ALA A 101 -0.01 -6.96 -3.92
C ALA A 101 0.89 -7.42 -5.08
N SER A 102 1.58 -8.55 -4.90
CA SER A 102 2.05 -9.33 -6.06
C SER A 102 0.92 -10.21 -6.61
N GLU A 103 1.02 -10.60 -7.87
CA GLU A 103 0.10 -11.56 -8.50
C GLU A 103 0.00 -12.86 -7.69
N ALA A 104 1.14 -13.40 -7.24
CA ALA A 104 1.17 -14.59 -6.38
C ALA A 104 0.44 -14.38 -5.04
N ALA A 105 0.62 -13.23 -4.39
CA ALA A 105 -0.05 -12.92 -3.13
C ALA A 105 -1.57 -12.72 -3.32
N ALA A 106 -1.97 -12.03 -4.39
CA ALA A 106 -3.39 -11.87 -4.73
C ALA A 106 -4.06 -13.22 -5.02
N SER A 107 -3.37 -14.11 -5.75
CA SER A 107 -3.83 -15.47 -6.03
C SER A 107 -3.98 -16.30 -4.74
N GLU A 108 -2.99 -16.24 -3.85
CA GLU A 108 -3.02 -16.96 -2.57
C GLU A 108 -4.16 -16.48 -1.65
N LEU A 109 -4.50 -15.19 -1.68
CA LEU A 109 -5.62 -14.65 -0.90
C LEU A 109 -6.97 -15.24 -1.32
N ALA A 110 -7.07 -15.73 -2.57
CA ALA A 110 -8.23 -16.43 -3.14
C ALA A 110 -9.54 -15.62 -3.12
N VAL A 111 -9.45 -14.29 -3.06
CA VAL A 111 -10.59 -13.37 -3.17
C VAL A 111 -10.24 -12.19 -4.10
N PRO A 112 -11.23 -11.63 -4.83
CA PRO A 112 -11.00 -10.43 -5.63
C PRO A 112 -10.60 -9.24 -4.77
N LEU A 113 -9.48 -8.58 -5.09
CA LEU A 113 -8.99 -7.44 -4.31
C LEU A 113 -9.89 -6.20 -4.45
N GLU A 114 -10.69 -6.13 -5.52
CA GLU A 114 -11.71 -5.10 -5.74
C GLU A 114 -12.80 -5.12 -4.65
N GLY A 115 -13.00 -6.27 -3.99
CA GLY A 115 -13.89 -6.39 -2.84
C GLY A 115 -13.27 -5.91 -1.51
N ILE A 116 -11.97 -5.64 -1.49
CA ILE A 116 -11.21 -5.26 -0.31
C ILE A 116 -10.81 -3.78 -0.36
N ALA A 117 -10.37 -3.30 -1.53
CA ALA A 117 -9.83 -1.97 -1.73
C ALA A 117 -10.46 -1.26 -2.92
N SER A 118 -10.55 0.07 -2.85
CA SER A 118 -11.04 0.89 -3.97
C SER A 118 -10.09 0.84 -5.17
N VAL A 119 -8.78 0.78 -4.91
CA VAL A 119 -7.74 0.76 -5.92
C VAL A 119 -6.74 -0.37 -5.64
N PRO A 120 -7.02 -1.60 -6.12
CA PRO A 120 -6.04 -2.67 -6.08
C PRO A 120 -4.96 -2.44 -7.15
N VAL A 121 -3.71 -2.62 -6.75
CA VAL A 121 -2.52 -2.52 -7.60
C VAL A 121 -1.75 -3.83 -7.53
N ILE A 122 -1.83 -4.62 -8.60
CA ILE A 122 -1.26 -5.97 -8.64
C ILE A 122 0.01 -5.94 -9.49
N ARG A 123 1.17 -6.19 -8.87
CA ARG A 123 2.45 -6.32 -9.58
C ARG A 123 2.48 -7.66 -10.32
N LEU A 124 2.77 -7.60 -11.62
CA LEU A 124 2.78 -8.76 -12.51
C LEU A 124 4.13 -9.47 -12.46
N GLU A 125 4.14 -10.79 -12.51
CA GLU A 125 5.40 -11.56 -12.52
C GLU A 125 6.24 -11.29 -13.79
N SER A 126 5.59 -10.96 -14.90
CA SER A 126 6.23 -10.58 -16.16
C SER A 126 6.81 -9.16 -16.15
N GLY A 127 6.61 -8.40 -15.09
CA GLY A 127 6.94 -6.98 -14.98
C GLY A 127 5.73 -6.09 -15.24
N GLY A 128 5.73 -4.92 -14.60
CA GLY A 128 4.61 -3.98 -14.67
C GLY A 128 3.58 -4.19 -13.56
N CYS A 129 2.38 -3.65 -13.75
CA CYS A 129 1.27 -3.85 -12.82
C CYS A 129 -0.10 -3.84 -13.52
N SER A 130 -1.11 -4.32 -12.82
CA SER A 130 -2.53 -4.21 -13.18
C SER A 130 -3.25 -3.32 -12.19
N VAL A 131 -4.03 -2.37 -12.70
CA VAL A 131 -4.92 -1.51 -11.92
C VAL A 131 -6.27 -1.43 -12.63
N HIS A 132 -7.36 -1.73 -11.91
CA HIS A 132 -8.73 -1.78 -12.47
C HIS A 132 -8.81 -2.61 -13.77
N GLY A 133 -8.12 -3.76 -13.80
CA GLY A 133 -8.08 -4.67 -14.95
C GLY A 133 -7.24 -4.21 -16.14
N ARG A 134 -6.57 -3.04 -16.06
CA ARG A 134 -5.67 -2.54 -17.12
C ARG A 134 -4.23 -2.93 -16.80
N HIS A 135 -3.60 -3.65 -17.72
CA HIS A 135 -2.21 -4.06 -17.59
C HIS A 135 -1.28 -2.99 -18.15
N LEU A 136 -0.32 -2.57 -17.33
CA LEU A 136 0.72 -1.60 -17.68
C LEU A 136 2.06 -2.33 -17.64
N LEU A 137 2.63 -2.52 -18.82
CA LEU A 137 3.86 -3.29 -18.99
C LEU A 137 5.07 -2.43 -18.65
N SER A 138 6.03 -3.05 -17.97
CA SER A 138 7.34 -2.48 -17.70
C SER A 138 8.33 -2.82 -18.81
N PRO A 139 9.34 -1.98 -19.08
CA PRO A 139 10.48 -2.37 -19.90
C PRO A 139 11.34 -3.48 -19.25
N THR A 140 11.18 -3.74 -17.96
CA THR A 140 11.91 -4.77 -17.20
C THR A 140 10.95 -5.67 -16.43
N SER A 141 11.33 -6.94 -16.26
CA SER A 141 10.54 -7.88 -15.45
C SER A 141 10.65 -7.62 -13.94
N LYS A 142 11.72 -6.96 -13.50
CA LYS A 142 11.98 -6.66 -12.10
C LYS A 142 11.63 -5.21 -11.79
N LEU A 143 10.67 -5.02 -10.89
CA LEU A 143 10.29 -3.72 -10.36
C LEU A 143 10.67 -3.59 -8.89
N ASP A 144 11.14 -2.42 -8.49
CA ASP A 144 11.20 -2.03 -7.07
C ASP A 144 9.77 -1.80 -6.55
N ALA A 145 9.33 -2.68 -5.66
CA ALA A 145 8.01 -2.65 -5.04
C ALA A 145 7.75 -1.36 -4.26
N THR A 146 8.75 -0.87 -3.53
CA THR A 146 8.64 0.33 -2.71
C THR A 146 8.60 1.57 -3.60
N ALA A 147 9.44 1.62 -4.65
CA ALA A 147 9.42 2.70 -5.64
C ALA A 147 8.07 2.79 -6.34
N LEU A 148 7.49 1.63 -6.72
CA LEU A 148 6.17 1.56 -7.33
C LEU A 148 5.09 2.11 -6.39
N GLY A 149 5.05 1.63 -5.15
CA GLY A 149 4.07 2.08 -4.15
C GLY A 149 4.15 3.58 -3.87
N ALA A 150 5.36 4.09 -3.62
CA ALA A 150 5.59 5.51 -3.37
C ALA A 150 5.23 6.39 -4.58
N THR A 151 5.65 6.00 -5.78
CA THR A 151 5.34 6.76 -7.01
C THR A 151 3.84 6.79 -7.29
N PHE A 152 3.18 5.64 -7.14
CA PHE A 152 1.73 5.55 -7.29
C PHE A 152 1.02 6.48 -6.32
N CYS A 153 1.39 6.45 -5.04
CA CYS A 153 0.77 7.28 -4.00
C CYS A 153 1.01 8.77 -4.26
N VAL A 154 2.22 9.17 -4.66
CA VAL A 154 2.54 10.57 -4.98
C VAL A 154 1.74 11.06 -6.18
N ALA A 155 1.68 10.28 -7.27
CA ALA A 155 0.94 10.63 -8.48
C ALA A 155 -0.56 10.74 -8.22
N LEU A 156 -1.14 9.75 -7.53
CA LEU A 156 -2.57 9.75 -7.19
C LEU A 156 -2.94 10.95 -6.31
N MET A 157 -2.12 11.25 -5.29
CA MET A 157 -2.33 12.41 -4.43
C MET A 157 -2.10 13.75 -5.15
N GLY A 158 -1.35 13.73 -6.27
CA GLY A 158 -1.22 14.85 -7.20
C GLY A 158 -2.44 15.04 -8.12
N GLY A 159 -3.42 14.15 -8.06
CA GLY A 159 -4.67 14.21 -8.83
C GLY A 159 -4.66 13.40 -10.13
N GLU A 160 -3.61 12.61 -10.39
CA GLU A 160 -3.59 11.68 -11.54
C GLU A 160 -4.64 10.57 -11.35
N ALA A 161 -5.24 10.10 -12.45
CA ALA A 161 -6.13 8.94 -12.37
C ALA A 161 -5.34 7.67 -12.00
N PRO A 162 -5.96 6.65 -11.36
CA PRO A 162 -5.24 5.44 -10.92
C PRO A 162 -4.38 4.77 -12.00
N VAL A 163 -4.87 4.71 -13.24
CA VAL A 163 -4.15 4.08 -14.36
C VAL A 163 -2.94 4.94 -14.79
N GLU A 164 -3.04 6.26 -14.73
CA GLU A 164 -1.96 7.19 -15.07
C GLU A 164 -0.86 7.14 -13.99
N ALA A 165 -1.27 7.19 -12.72
CA ALA A 165 -0.40 7.02 -11.58
C ALA A 165 0.38 5.70 -11.63
N ALA A 166 -0.30 4.61 -12.02
CA ALA A 166 0.31 3.30 -12.22
C ALA A 166 1.32 3.29 -13.38
N GLY A 167 1.02 3.96 -14.50
CA GLY A 167 1.92 4.05 -15.64
C GLY A 167 3.23 4.75 -15.26
N ARG A 168 3.13 5.86 -14.52
CA ARG A 168 4.28 6.57 -13.97
C ARG A 168 5.06 5.69 -12.98
N ALA A 169 4.35 5.02 -12.09
CA ALA A 169 4.95 4.15 -11.08
C ALA A 169 5.76 3.01 -11.69
N VAL A 170 5.25 2.37 -12.75
CA VAL A 170 5.96 1.32 -13.48
C VAL A 170 7.27 1.83 -14.06
N LEU A 171 7.28 3.02 -14.68
CA LEU A 171 8.49 3.59 -15.28
C LEU A 171 9.55 3.94 -14.23
N VAL A 172 9.14 4.46 -13.07
CA VAL A 172 10.08 4.79 -11.98
C VAL A 172 10.62 3.54 -11.30
N ALA A 173 9.78 2.52 -11.11
CA ALA A 173 10.17 1.28 -10.46
C ALA A 173 11.05 0.37 -11.32
N ALA A 174 11.17 0.64 -12.63
CA ALA A 174 11.93 -0.15 -13.59
C ALA A 174 13.41 0.28 -13.74
N GLN A 175 13.93 1.06 -12.79
CA GLN A 175 15.31 1.59 -12.79
C GLN A 175 16.34 0.62 -12.20
#